data_AF-A0AAD2G565-F1
#
_entry.id   AF-A0AAD2G565-F1
#
_cell.length_a   1.000
_cell.length_b   1.000
_cell.length_c   1.000
_cell.angle_alpha   90.00
_cell.angle_beta   90.00
_cell.angle_gamma   90.00
#
_symmetry.space_group_name_H-M   'P 1'
#
loop_
_entity.id
_entity.type
_entity.pdbx_description
1 polymer ?
#
loop_
_entity_poly.entity_id
_entity_poly.type
_entity_poly.pdbx_seq_one_letter_code
_entity_poly.pdbx_strand_id
1 'polypeptide(L)'
;MRGPRSSAARSRRGGRRSRISGLSSGVSHASLDEYLRSLSPGDCLGDDHRCRSSLATRVTFQNVNGVPEEGDHVKQRQINSWLQDERVGKALLAEAKTFWPSIPEGHWWNDRMRRATMKAKHKGFYSAVAYSKRQARSLANTVFQWGGCIATVLSQVPHQAKEAKSDSTGLGRWAYVRLQGKKLKAQGCDDHSGLVLDVNEAVRRPLSRDLVVILAYRPNREGTGESTV
;
A
#
# COMPACT_ATOMS: atom_id res chain seq x y z
N MET A 1 26.32 18.30 -47.31
CA MET A 1 27.32 18.48 -46.22
C MET A 1 26.61 18.62 -44.88
N ARG A 2 26.75 17.64 -43.97
CA ARG A 2 26.25 17.72 -42.58
C ARG A 2 27.46 17.65 -41.65
N GLY A 3 27.68 18.70 -40.85
CA GLY A 3 28.84 18.81 -39.97
C GLY A 3 28.83 17.79 -38.83
N PRO A 4 30.01 17.44 -38.28
CA PRO A 4 30.12 16.50 -37.17
C PRO A 4 29.56 17.12 -35.88
N ARG A 5 28.67 16.38 -35.20
CA ARG A 5 28.12 16.78 -33.90
C ARG A 5 29.20 16.70 -32.81
N SER A 6 29.28 17.72 -31.96
CA SER A 6 30.30 17.86 -30.92
C SER A 6 30.24 16.76 -29.85
N SER A 7 31.40 16.39 -29.31
CA SER A 7 31.59 15.36 -28.27
C SER A 7 30.82 15.65 -26.98
N ALA A 8 30.56 16.94 -26.69
CA ALA A 8 29.82 17.41 -25.52
C ALA A 8 28.34 16.96 -25.50
N ALA A 9 27.74 16.66 -26.66
CA ALA A 9 26.37 16.16 -26.74
C ALA A 9 26.25 14.66 -26.42
N ARG A 10 27.34 13.88 -26.54
CA ARG A 10 27.35 12.43 -26.21
C ARG A 10 27.51 12.17 -24.71
N SER A 11 28.22 13.01 -23.97
CA SER A 11 28.45 12.77 -22.53
C SER A 11 27.21 13.00 -21.65
N ARG A 12 26.19 13.73 -22.15
CA ARG A 12 24.98 14.08 -21.37
C ARG A 12 23.89 13.01 -21.32
N ARG A 13 24.00 11.91 -22.08
CA ARG A 13 23.05 10.78 -22.00
C ARG A 13 23.56 9.59 -21.16
N GLY A 14 24.79 9.66 -20.65
CA GLY A 14 25.45 8.52 -20.00
C GLY A 14 25.50 8.52 -18.46
N GLY A 15 24.93 9.52 -17.77
CA GLY A 15 25.22 9.66 -16.33
C GLY A 15 24.07 10.21 -15.50
N ARG A 16 23.36 9.30 -14.81
CA ARG A 16 22.85 9.40 -13.42
C ARG A 16 21.57 8.57 -13.25
N ARG A 17 21.70 7.24 -13.32
CA ARG A 17 20.89 6.35 -12.47
C ARG A 17 21.44 6.51 -11.05
N SER A 18 20.59 6.95 -10.13
CA SER A 18 20.91 7.05 -8.71
C SER A 18 21.36 5.68 -8.20
N ARG A 19 22.63 5.59 -7.77
CA ARG A 19 23.15 4.43 -7.04
C ARG A 19 22.42 4.34 -5.71
N ILE A 20 21.60 3.30 -5.55
CA ILE A 20 21.15 2.80 -4.25
C ILE A 20 22.36 2.06 -3.69
N SER A 21 23.14 2.71 -2.84
CA SER A 21 24.29 2.10 -2.17
C SER A 21 23.84 1.45 -0.88
N GLY A 22 23.80 0.12 -0.87
CA GLY A 22 23.71 -0.68 0.33
C GLY A 22 23.17 -2.09 0.07
N LEU A 23 24.09 -3.06 -0.02
CA LEU A 23 23.90 -4.51 0.13
C LEU A 23 23.70 -5.35 -1.15
N SER A 24 24.75 -5.42 -1.97
CA SER A 24 25.37 -6.69 -2.38
C SER A 24 26.76 -6.34 -2.92
N SER A 25 27.81 -7.04 -2.50
CA SER A 25 29.10 -6.99 -3.19
C SER A 25 28.86 -7.30 -4.67
N GLY A 26 28.93 -6.27 -5.51
CA GLY A 26 28.43 -6.31 -6.88
C GLY A 26 29.28 -7.21 -7.77
N VAL A 27 28.92 -8.48 -7.84
CA VAL A 27 29.31 -9.33 -8.96
C VAL A 27 28.55 -8.81 -10.17
N SER A 28 29.29 -8.37 -11.20
CA SER A 28 28.68 -8.01 -12.47
C SER A 28 28.18 -9.29 -13.13
N HIS A 29 26.88 -9.54 -13.12
CA HIS A 29 26.28 -10.67 -13.84
C HIS A 29 26.23 -10.35 -15.33
N ALA A 30 26.69 -11.28 -16.17
CA ALA A 30 26.69 -11.12 -17.62
C ALA A 30 25.29 -11.32 -18.24
N SER A 31 24.35 -11.92 -17.50
CA SER A 31 22.98 -12.14 -17.93
C SER A 31 21.96 -12.11 -16.79
N LEU A 32 20.68 -11.94 -17.13
CA LEU A 32 19.57 -12.02 -16.16
C LEU A 32 19.51 -13.40 -15.48
N ASP A 33 19.73 -14.48 -16.24
CA ASP A 33 19.71 -15.85 -15.70
C ASP A 33 20.83 -16.09 -14.68
N GLU A 34 22.00 -15.51 -14.91
CA GLU A 34 23.12 -15.57 -13.96
C GLU A 34 22.82 -14.79 -12.68
N TYR A 35 22.19 -13.63 -12.79
CA TYR A 35 21.70 -12.88 -11.63
C TYR A 35 20.65 -13.68 -10.86
N LEU A 36 19.62 -14.22 -11.52
CA LEU A 36 18.55 -14.98 -10.87
C LEU A 36 19.07 -16.25 -10.17
N ARG A 37 20.11 -16.90 -10.70
CA ARG A 37 20.78 -18.04 -10.06
C ARG A 37 21.67 -17.63 -8.88
N SER A 38 22.13 -16.38 -8.84
CA SER A 38 22.94 -15.86 -7.73
C SER A 38 22.11 -15.39 -6.54
N LEU A 39 20.79 -15.24 -6.72
CA LEU A 39 19.86 -14.85 -5.67
C LEU A 39 19.77 -15.96 -4.61
N SER A 40 19.77 -15.57 -3.34
CA SER A 40 19.57 -16.53 -2.26
C SER A 40 18.16 -17.13 -2.33
N PRO A 41 17.93 -18.36 -1.85
CA PRO A 41 16.59 -18.93 -1.77
C PRO A 41 15.65 -18.01 -0.96
N GLY A 42 14.69 -17.38 -1.63
CA GLY A 42 13.86 -16.29 -1.10
C GLY A 42 13.92 -15.04 -1.98
N ASP A 43 15.10 -14.60 -2.44
CA ASP A 43 15.21 -13.37 -3.24
C ASP A 43 14.70 -13.54 -4.68
N CYS A 44 14.61 -14.78 -5.18
CA CYS A 44 14.13 -15.09 -6.53
C CYS A 44 12.60 -14.99 -6.72
N LEU A 45 11.83 -15.07 -5.64
CA LEU A 45 10.34 -15.02 -5.66
C LEU A 45 9.74 -14.10 -4.58
N GLY A 46 10.53 -13.66 -3.60
CA GLY A 46 10.14 -12.77 -2.50
C GLY A 46 10.50 -13.32 -1.12
N ASP A 47 10.60 -12.43 -0.12
CA ASP A 47 10.89 -12.77 1.27
C ASP A 47 10.02 -13.94 1.79
N ASP A 48 10.56 -14.82 2.63
CA ASP A 48 9.78 -15.87 3.32
C ASP A 48 8.64 -15.19 4.10
N HIS A 49 7.40 -15.40 3.65
CA HIS A 49 6.20 -14.82 4.24
C HIS A 49 5.99 -15.22 5.72
N ARG A 50 6.69 -16.23 6.24
CA ARG A 50 6.66 -16.59 7.67
C ARG A 50 7.59 -15.71 8.51
N CYS A 51 8.62 -15.15 7.89
CA CYS A 51 9.59 -14.26 8.53
C CYS A 51 9.24 -12.80 8.23
N ARG A 52 9.22 -11.96 9.26
CA ARG A 52 9.04 -10.51 9.07
C ARG A 52 10.23 -9.77 9.67
N SER A 53 11.02 -9.12 8.82
CA SER A 53 12.06 -8.18 9.27
C SER A 53 11.43 -7.03 10.08
N SER A 54 12.14 -6.54 11.09
CA SER A 54 11.72 -5.40 11.90
C SER A 54 11.57 -4.10 11.09
N LEU A 55 12.23 -4.03 9.93
CA LEU A 55 12.18 -2.91 9.00
C LEU A 55 11.14 -3.10 7.88
N ALA A 56 10.49 -4.26 7.81
CA ALA A 56 9.52 -4.59 6.78
C ALA A 56 8.07 -4.41 7.28
N THR A 57 7.20 -3.94 6.38
CA THR A 57 5.75 -3.88 6.62
C THR A 57 5.06 -4.92 5.74
N ARG A 58 4.25 -5.77 6.36
CA ARG A 58 3.43 -6.75 5.63
C ARG A 58 2.20 -6.06 5.05
N VAL A 59 2.03 -6.21 3.74
CA VAL A 59 0.83 -5.82 3.01
C VAL A 59 0.09 -7.08 2.60
N THR A 60 -1.20 -7.14 2.87
CA THR A 60 -2.05 -8.25 2.48
C THR A 60 -3.19 -7.75 1.62
N PHE A 61 -3.58 -8.57 0.65
CA PHE A 61 -4.79 -8.41 -0.12
C PHE A 61 -5.61 -9.69 0.04
N GLN A 62 -6.90 -9.53 0.36
CA GLN A 62 -7.80 -10.66 0.54
C GLN A 62 -9.18 -10.28 0.00
N ASN A 63 -9.75 -11.14 -0.85
CA ASN A 63 -11.19 -11.11 -1.10
C ASN A 63 -11.88 -11.71 0.12
N VAL A 64 -12.64 -10.89 0.85
CA VAL A 64 -13.32 -11.31 2.08
C VAL A 64 -14.73 -11.84 1.83
N ASN A 65 -15.26 -11.69 0.62
CA ASN A 65 -16.60 -12.16 0.23
C ASN A 65 -17.69 -11.83 1.27
N GLY A 66 -17.85 -10.56 1.62
CA GLY A 66 -18.80 -10.10 2.60
C GLY A 66 -18.23 -9.89 4.00
N VAL A 67 -18.44 -8.70 4.55
CA VAL A 67 -18.24 -8.39 5.96
C VAL A 67 -19.62 -8.47 6.64
N PRO A 68 -19.77 -9.27 7.71
CA PRO A 68 -21.06 -9.45 8.37
C PRO A 68 -21.54 -8.13 8.99
N GLU A 69 -22.86 -7.99 9.17
CA GLU A 69 -23.47 -6.82 9.83
C GLU A 69 -22.98 -6.65 11.27
N GLU A 70 -22.90 -7.73 12.02
CA GLU A 70 -22.47 -7.71 13.41
C GLU A 70 -20.94 -7.71 13.54
N GLY A 71 -20.45 -6.98 14.54
CA GLY A 71 -19.02 -6.88 14.82
C GLY A 71 -18.45 -8.10 15.56
N ASP A 72 -19.32 -8.85 16.23
CA ASP A 72 -18.94 -10.01 17.05
C ASP A 72 -19.12 -11.35 16.30
N HIS A 73 -19.58 -11.27 15.05
CA HIS A 73 -19.74 -12.39 14.14
C HIS A 73 -18.43 -13.20 13.99
N VAL A 74 -18.55 -14.52 13.87
CA VAL A 74 -17.40 -15.46 13.79
C VAL A 74 -16.41 -15.05 12.71
N LYS A 75 -16.91 -14.70 11.51
CA LYS A 75 -16.08 -14.19 10.41
C LYS A 75 -15.29 -12.93 10.74
N GLN A 76 -15.86 -11.98 11.49
CA GLN A 76 -15.14 -10.79 11.92
C GLN A 76 -14.03 -11.14 12.91
N ARG A 77 -14.27 -12.11 13.81
CA ARG A 77 -13.24 -12.63 14.71
C ARG A 77 -12.11 -13.30 13.94
N GLN A 78 -12.43 -14.12 12.93
CA GLN A 78 -11.43 -14.73 12.05
C GLN A 78 -10.58 -13.69 11.32
N ILE A 79 -11.20 -12.65 10.75
CA ILE A 79 -10.46 -11.54 10.12
C ILE A 79 -9.53 -10.88 11.13
N ASN A 80 -10.01 -10.60 12.35
CA ASN A 80 -9.19 -9.96 13.38
C ASN A 80 -8.02 -10.84 13.84
N SER A 81 -8.25 -12.14 14.07
CA SER A 81 -7.20 -13.10 14.40
C SER A 81 -6.15 -13.17 13.30
N TRP A 82 -6.58 -13.33 12.04
CA TRP A 82 -5.67 -13.34 10.89
C TRP A 82 -4.80 -12.08 10.81
N LEU A 83 -5.39 -10.89 10.98
CA LEU A 83 -4.63 -9.62 10.96
C LEU A 83 -3.56 -9.57 12.06
N GLN A 84 -3.82 -10.17 13.22
CA GLN A 84 -2.91 -10.19 14.37
C GLN A 84 -1.84 -11.27 14.23
N ASP A 85 -2.25 -12.50 13.93
CA ASP A 85 -1.39 -13.69 13.83
C ASP A 85 -0.36 -13.49 12.73
N GLU A 86 -0.79 -12.99 11.56
CA GLU A 86 0.09 -12.66 10.44
C GLU A 86 0.82 -11.31 10.61
N ARG A 87 0.59 -10.61 11.72
CA ARG A 87 1.17 -9.29 12.02
C ARG A 87 1.04 -8.34 10.84
N VAL A 88 -0.15 -8.25 10.27
CA VAL A 88 -0.44 -7.46 9.08
C VAL A 88 -0.25 -5.98 9.40
N GLY A 89 0.60 -5.29 8.63
CA GLY A 89 0.76 -3.84 8.75
C GLY A 89 -0.28 -3.07 7.94
N LYS A 90 -0.68 -3.64 6.80
CA LYS A 90 -1.61 -3.04 5.84
C LYS A 90 -2.51 -4.12 5.27
N ALA A 91 -3.81 -3.93 5.36
CA ALA A 91 -4.82 -4.87 4.88
C ALA A 91 -5.65 -4.23 3.77
N LEU A 92 -5.80 -4.95 2.67
CA LEU A 92 -6.63 -4.58 1.52
C LEU A 92 -7.71 -5.64 1.37
N LEU A 93 -8.95 -5.32 1.70
CA LEU A 93 -10.07 -6.26 1.70
C LEU A 93 -11.02 -5.92 0.54
N ALA A 94 -11.08 -6.81 -0.45
CA ALA A 94 -11.99 -6.71 -1.59
C ALA A 94 -13.31 -7.44 -1.31
N GLU A 95 -14.36 -7.08 -2.06
CA GLU A 95 -15.70 -7.65 -1.92
C GLU A 95 -16.19 -7.60 -0.48
N ALA A 96 -16.17 -6.40 0.10
CA ALA A 96 -16.73 -6.20 1.43
C ALA A 96 -18.23 -6.51 1.46
N LYS A 97 -18.96 -6.34 0.34
CA LYS A 97 -20.39 -6.64 0.15
C LYS A 97 -21.33 -6.10 1.22
N THR A 98 -20.93 -5.00 1.87
CA THR A 98 -21.64 -4.43 3.02
C THR A 98 -21.96 -2.97 2.76
N PHE A 99 -23.24 -2.61 2.86
CA PHE A 99 -23.71 -1.24 2.79
C PHE A 99 -23.60 -0.55 4.15
N TRP A 100 -22.44 0.04 4.42
CA TRP A 100 -22.09 0.64 5.72
C TRP A 100 -23.11 1.62 6.30
N PRO A 101 -23.79 2.48 5.51
CA PRO A 101 -24.80 3.39 6.07
C PRO A 101 -26.01 2.71 6.71
N SER A 102 -26.29 1.45 6.35
CA SER A 102 -27.37 0.67 6.98
C SER A 102 -26.95 -0.04 8.26
N ILE A 103 -25.64 -0.08 8.57
CA ILE A 103 -25.15 -0.73 9.78
C ILE A 103 -25.34 0.21 10.98
N PRO A 104 -25.85 -0.29 12.12
CA PRO A 104 -25.92 0.48 13.35
C PRO A 104 -24.56 1.01 13.84
N GLU A 105 -24.57 2.14 14.54
CA GLU A 105 -23.37 2.69 15.17
C GLU A 105 -22.69 1.66 16.11
N GLY A 106 -21.36 1.71 16.21
CA GLY A 106 -20.58 0.73 16.98
C GLY A 106 -20.29 -0.57 16.22
N HIS A 107 -21.02 -0.83 15.13
CA HIS A 107 -20.78 -1.97 14.23
C HIS A 107 -20.11 -1.56 12.91
N TRP A 108 -19.77 -0.28 12.73
CA TRP A 108 -19.02 0.16 11.55
C TRP A 108 -17.60 -0.40 11.54
N TRP A 109 -17.00 -0.48 10.35
CA TRP A 109 -15.63 -1.01 10.19
C TRP A 109 -14.63 -0.33 11.13
N ASN A 110 -14.70 0.99 11.26
CA ASN A 110 -13.80 1.75 12.13
C ASN A 110 -14.01 1.41 13.62
N ASP A 111 -15.25 1.21 14.07
CA ASP A 111 -15.53 0.82 15.44
C ASP A 111 -15.03 -0.60 15.75
N ARG A 112 -15.15 -1.51 14.77
CA ARG A 112 -14.59 -2.86 14.87
C ARG A 112 -13.06 -2.84 14.97
N MET A 113 -12.40 -2.06 14.12
CA MET A 113 -10.94 -1.92 14.17
C MET A 113 -10.47 -1.25 15.47
N ARG A 114 -11.23 -0.29 16.00
CA ARG A 114 -10.97 0.30 17.33
C ARG A 114 -10.99 -0.77 18.42
N ARG A 115 -12.03 -1.60 18.47
CA ARG A 115 -12.12 -2.73 19.42
C ARG A 115 -10.98 -3.75 19.24
N ALA A 116 -10.66 -4.11 18.00
CA ALA A 116 -9.60 -5.07 17.70
C ALA A 116 -8.21 -4.56 18.10
N THR A 117 -7.90 -3.28 17.84
CA THR A 117 -6.58 -2.70 18.14
C THR A 117 -6.39 -2.39 19.62
N MET A 118 -7.45 -2.03 20.36
CA MET A 118 -7.40 -1.87 21.82
C MET A 118 -6.98 -3.18 22.51
N LYS A 119 -7.52 -4.33 22.07
CA LYS A 119 -7.15 -5.63 22.64
C LYS A 119 -5.71 -6.04 22.30
N ALA A 120 -5.22 -5.68 21.12
CA ALA A 120 -3.99 -6.22 20.54
C ALA A 120 -2.70 -5.43 20.86
N LYS A 121 -2.70 -4.52 21.84
CA LYS A 121 -1.57 -3.59 22.11
C LYS A 121 -1.07 -2.82 20.87
N HIS A 122 -1.89 -2.73 19.81
CA HIS A 122 -1.53 -2.01 18.59
C HIS A 122 -1.77 -0.51 18.78
N LYS A 123 -0.82 0.32 18.34
CA LYS A 123 -0.82 1.79 18.50
C LYS A 123 -1.75 2.51 17.51
N GLY A 124 -2.96 2.00 17.32
CA GLY A 124 -4.01 2.60 16.49
C GLY A 124 -4.20 1.95 15.12
N PHE A 125 -5.15 2.50 14.36
CA PHE A 125 -5.48 2.11 13.00
C PHE A 125 -5.92 3.33 12.18
N TYR A 126 -5.91 3.21 10.87
CA TYR A 126 -6.49 4.18 9.95
C TYR A 126 -7.05 3.47 8.73
N SER A 127 -8.29 3.76 8.35
CA SER A 127 -9.00 3.01 7.30
C SER A 127 -9.71 3.92 6.32
N ALA A 128 -9.74 3.50 5.05
CA ALA A 128 -10.61 4.01 4.01
C ALA A 128 -11.61 2.91 3.62
N VAL A 129 -12.89 3.24 3.59
CA VAL A 129 -13.97 2.30 3.26
C VAL A 129 -14.72 2.83 2.04
N ALA A 130 -14.87 1.99 1.03
CA ALA A 130 -15.59 2.29 -0.20
C ALA A 130 -16.74 1.31 -0.38
N TYR A 131 -17.88 1.86 -0.82
CA TYR A 131 -19.14 1.13 -0.92
C TYR A 131 -20.03 1.76 -1.99
N SER A 132 -20.96 0.99 -2.56
CA SER A 132 -21.85 1.52 -3.61
C SER A 132 -22.92 2.41 -2.99
N LYS A 133 -22.99 3.65 -3.45
CA LYS A 133 -24.03 4.63 -3.10
C LYS A 133 -25.23 4.53 -4.04
N ARG A 134 -25.11 3.82 -5.16
CA ARG A 134 -26.22 3.63 -6.11
C ARG A 134 -27.26 2.64 -5.58
N GLN A 135 -26.79 1.58 -4.92
CA GLN A 135 -27.67 0.54 -4.37
C GLN A 135 -28.54 1.06 -3.21
N ALA A 136 -28.09 2.13 -2.53
CA ALA A 136 -28.87 2.88 -1.55
C ALA A 136 -30.25 3.35 -2.07
N ARG A 137 -30.41 3.55 -3.39
CA ARG A 137 -31.69 3.98 -3.98
C ARG A 137 -32.66 2.85 -4.26
N SER A 138 -32.21 1.60 -4.32
CA SER A 138 -33.03 0.47 -4.76
C SER A 138 -33.38 -0.50 -3.63
N LEU A 139 -32.60 -0.54 -2.56
CA LEU A 139 -32.71 -1.54 -1.48
C LEU A 139 -32.43 -0.90 -0.11
N ALA A 140 -33.18 0.16 0.24
CA ALA A 140 -32.91 1.04 1.38
C ALA A 140 -32.75 0.33 2.75
N ASN A 141 -33.15 -0.94 2.87
CA ASN A 141 -33.12 -1.71 4.11
C ASN A 141 -32.20 -2.95 4.06
N THR A 142 -31.40 -3.15 3.00
CA THR A 142 -30.50 -4.32 2.93
C THR A 142 -29.07 -3.94 3.32
N VAL A 143 -28.51 -4.68 4.27
CA VAL A 143 -27.08 -4.56 4.64
C VAL A 143 -26.15 -5.11 3.57
N PHE A 144 -26.65 -6.04 2.77
CA PHE A 144 -25.89 -6.62 1.67
C PHE A 144 -25.88 -5.72 0.43
N GLN A 145 -24.73 -5.67 -0.25
CA GLN A 145 -24.60 -5.06 -1.57
C GLN A 145 -23.52 -5.76 -2.38
N TRP A 146 -23.43 -5.46 -3.67
CA TRP A 146 -22.34 -5.98 -4.50
C TRP A 146 -21.09 -5.08 -4.43
N GLY A 147 -19.92 -5.71 -4.36
CA GLY A 147 -18.64 -5.02 -4.35
C GLY A 147 -18.33 -4.32 -3.03
N GLY A 148 -17.69 -3.16 -3.11
CA GLY A 148 -17.13 -2.48 -1.94
C GLY A 148 -15.76 -3.01 -1.55
N CYS A 149 -14.96 -2.14 -0.97
CA CYS A 149 -13.58 -2.47 -0.60
C CYS A 149 -13.11 -1.64 0.59
N ILE A 150 -12.09 -2.15 1.28
CA ILE A 150 -11.58 -1.56 2.51
C ILE A 150 -10.05 -1.56 2.45
N ALA A 151 -9.44 -0.42 2.71
CA ALA A 151 -8.01 -0.29 2.91
C ALA A 151 -7.75 0.13 4.36
N THR A 152 -7.01 -0.68 5.11
CA THR A 152 -6.71 -0.44 6.53
C THR A 152 -5.21 -0.50 6.77
N VAL A 153 -4.70 0.48 7.52
CA VAL A 153 -3.33 0.54 8.03
C VAL A 153 -3.37 0.31 9.53
N LEU A 154 -2.53 -0.59 10.02
CA LEU A 154 -2.50 -1.06 11.41
C LEU A 154 -1.17 -0.73 12.09
N SER A 155 -1.19 -0.76 13.44
CA SER A 155 -0.01 -0.84 14.29
C SER A 155 0.94 0.38 14.25
N GLN A 156 2.09 0.29 13.59
CA GLN A 156 3.18 1.28 13.69
C GLN A 156 3.10 2.40 12.68
N VAL A 157 2.28 2.27 11.64
CA VAL A 157 2.17 3.21 10.52
C VAL A 157 0.91 4.11 10.49
N PRO A 158 -0.12 3.97 11.35
CA PRO A 158 -1.28 4.86 11.34
C PRO A 158 -0.94 6.34 11.57
N HIS A 159 0.03 6.65 12.44
CA HIS A 159 0.44 8.04 12.71
C HIS A 159 1.06 8.73 11.48
N GLN A 160 1.44 7.96 10.46
CA GLN A 160 1.93 8.48 9.19
C GLN A 160 0.79 8.71 8.20
N ALA A 161 -0.44 8.26 8.49
CA ALA A 161 -1.56 8.46 7.58
C ALA A 161 -1.90 9.95 7.45
N LYS A 162 -1.77 10.47 6.24
CA LYS A 162 -2.11 11.87 5.91
C LYS A 162 -3.54 11.99 5.40
N GLU A 163 -3.99 10.98 4.66
CA GLU A 163 -5.23 11.06 3.90
C GLU A 163 -5.77 9.65 3.67
N ALA A 164 -7.08 9.52 3.80
CA ALA A 164 -7.87 8.39 3.32
C ALA A 164 -8.93 8.92 2.36
N LYS A 165 -9.07 8.30 1.20
CA LYS A 165 -10.19 8.55 0.31
C LYS A 165 -10.74 7.26 -0.26
N SER A 166 -11.97 7.36 -0.71
CA SER A 166 -12.68 6.29 -1.39
C SER A 166 -13.30 6.80 -2.68
N ASP A 167 -13.78 5.85 -3.47
CA ASP A 167 -14.40 6.07 -4.76
C ASP A 167 -15.46 7.19 -4.76
N SER A 168 -15.09 8.31 -5.39
CA SER A 168 -15.94 9.49 -5.55
C SER A 168 -17.11 9.26 -6.51
N THR A 169 -17.03 8.24 -7.39
CA THR A 169 -18.12 7.92 -8.33
C THR A 169 -19.33 7.28 -7.65
N GLY A 170 -19.17 6.86 -6.38
CA GLY A 170 -20.22 6.20 -5.61
C GLY A 170 -20.47 4.75 -6.02
N LEU A 171 -19.52 4.09 -6.69
CA LEU A 171 -19.62 2.67 -7.06
C LEU A 171 -18.87 1.76 -6.07
N GLY A 172 -18.08 2.33 -5.15
CA GLY A 172 -17.36 1.58 -4.12
C GLY A 172 -16.17 0.79 -4.65
N ARG A 173 -15.60 1.19 -5.79
CA ARG A 173 -14.59 0.41 -6.51
C ARG A 173 -13.19 0.50 -5.92
N TRP A 174 -12.85 1.59 -5.26
CA TRP A 174 -11.50 1.78 -4.74
C TRP A 174 -11.49 2.53 -3.42
N ALA A 175 -10.48 2.23 -2.61
CA ALA A 175 -10.16 2.90 -1.37
C ALA A 175 -8.64 3.03 -1.28
N TYR A 176 -8.14 4.17 -0.79
CA TYR A 176 -6.72 4.33 -0.53
C TYR A 176 -6.44 5.00 0.80
N VAL A 177 -5.27 4.67 1.34
CA VAL A 177 -4.66 5.39 2.46
C VAL A 177 -3.27 5.86 2.03
N ARG A 178 -3.04 7.17 2.12
CA ARG A 178 -1.75 7.80 1.86
C ARG A 178 -0.99 7.95 3.17
N LEU A 179 0.21 7.38 3.21
CA LEU A 179 1.15 7.51 4.31
C LEU A 179 2.27 8.49 3.99
N GLN A 180 2.69 9.23 5.01
CA GLN A 180 3.86 10.08 4.98
C GLN A 180 5.12 9.25 4.82
N GLY A 181 5.92 9.60 3.81
CA GLY A 181 7.25 9.04 3.65
C GLY A 181 8.23 9.55 4.70
N LYS A 182 9.30 8.80 4.96
CA LYS A 182 10.45 9.35 5.69
C LYS A 182 11.06 10.48 4.86
N LYS A 183 11.30 11.62 5.50
CA LYS A 183 12.16 12.66 4.92
C LYS A 183 13.58 12.09 4.88
N LEU A 184 14.09 11.81 3.68
CA LEU A 184 15.51 11.52 3.51
C LEU A 184 16.24 12.83 3.86
N LYS A 185 17.00 12.83 4.96
CA LYS A 185 18.00 13.89 5.16
C LYS A 185 18.97 13.77 3.99
N ALA A 186 19.23 14.86 3.29
CA ALA A 186 20.37 14.91 2.37
C ALA A 186 21.58 14.51 3.21
N GLN A 187 22.24 13.41 2.84
CA GLN A 187 23.52 13.06 3.43
C GLN A 187 24.43 14.24 3.13
N GLY A 188 24.82 14.98 4.18
CA GLY A 188 25.88 15.97 4.08
C GLY A 188 27.12 15.23 3.63
N CYS A 189 27.60 15.54 2.44
CA CYS A 189 28.98 15.30 2.07
C CYS A 189 29.82 16.27 2.90
N ASP A 190 30.18 15.83 4.11
CA ASP A 190 31.32 16.38 4.84
C ASP A 190 32.59 15.84 4.15
N ASP A 191 32.84 16.30 2.92
CA ASP A 191 34.15 16.23 2.31
C ASP A 191 34.69 17.65 2.27
N HIS A 192 35.76 17.89 3.04
CA HIS A 192 36.57 19.09 3.03
C HIS A 192 37.27 19.27 1.68
N SER A 193 36.53 19.68 0.66
CA SER A 193 37.08 20.25 -0.56
C SER A 193 36.25 21.45 -0.99
N GLY A 194 36.84 22.63 -0.84
CA GLY A 194 36.23 23.92 -1.14
C GLY A 194 35.98 24.11 -2.63
N LEU A 195 34.89 23.52 -3.13
CA LEU A 195 34.30 23.87 -4.41
C LEU A 195 32.91 24.46 -4.15
N VAL A 196 32.80 25.75 -4.42
CA VAL A 196 31.59 26.55 -4.37
C VAL A 196 30.50 25.84 -5.17
N LEU A 197 29.58 25.19 -4.46
CA LEU A 197 28.38 24.60 -5.05
C LEU A 197 27.37 25.73 -5.30
N ASP A 198 27.00 25.84 -6.57
CA ASP A 198 25.98 26.73 -7.11
C ASP A 198 24.71 26.71 -6.23
N VAL A 199 24.33 27.88 -5.72
CA VAL A 199 23.23 28.14 -4.78
C VAL A 199 21.87 27.63 -5.33
N ASN A 200 21.80 27.32 -6.63
CA ASN A 200 20.61 26.80 -7.29
C ASN A 200 20.37 25.29 -7.14
N GLU A 201 21.33 24.47 -6.69
CA GLU A 201 21.11 23.02 -6.56
C GLU A 201 20.51 22.61 -5.19
N ALA A 202 20.54 23.50 -4.20
CA ALA A 202 19.91 23.34 -2.89
C ALA A 202 18.36 23.40 -2.92
N VAL A 203 17.76 23.73 -4.07
CA VAL A 203 16.30 23.76 -4.28
C VAL A 203 15.73 22.38 -4.65
N ARG A 204 16.56 21.33 -4.77
CA ARG A 204 16.06 19.96 -4.92
C ARG A 204 15.53 19.42 -3.59
N ARG A 205 14.28 19.82 -3.32
CA ARG A 205 13.42 19.38 -2.21
C ARG A 205 13.73 17.93 -1.82
N PRO A 206 13.87 17.60 -0.53
CA PRO A 206 13.86 16.20 -0.10
C PRO A 206 12.48 15.65 -0.46
N LEU A 207 12.41 14.89 -1.55
CA LEU A 207 11.20 14.19 -1.98
C LEU A 207 10.84 13.18 -0.90
N SER A 208 10.02 13.59 0.06
CA SER A 208 9.23 12.65 0.87
C SER A 208 8.44 11.80 -0.13
N ARG A 209 8.89 10.57 -0.37
CA ARG A 209 8.13 9.60 -1.16
C ARG A 209 7.04 9.06 -0.24
N ASP A 210 5.93 9.78 -0.20
CA ASP A 210 4.73 9.30 0.46
C ASP A 210 4.34 7.93 -0.13
N LEU A 211 4.02 6.98 0.74
CA LEU A 211 3.57 5.66 0.33
C LEU A 211 2.04 5.68 0.21
N VAL A 212 1.53 5.52 -1.00
CA VAL A 212 0.09 5.38 -1.22
C VAL A 212 -0.26 3.91 -1.32
N VAL A 213 -1.18 3.45 -0.49
CA VAL A 213 -1.70 2.09 -0.54
C VAL A 213 -3.10 2.14 -1.08
N ILE A 214 -3.25 1.61 -2.29
CA ILE A 214 -4.48 1.66 -3.08
C ILE A 214 -5.02 0.25 -3.20
N LEU A 215 -6.28 0.09 -2.86
CA LEU A 215 -7.08 -1.03 -3.28
C LEU A 215 -8.04 -0.54 -4.34
N ALA A 216 -7.94 -1.11 -5.54
CA ALA A 216 -8.91 -0.91 -6.61
C ALA A 216 -9.44 -2.28 -7.02
N TYR A 217 -10.76 -2.39 -7.07
CA TYR A 217 -11.49 -3.60 -7.38
C TYR A 217 -12.56 -3.27 -8.41
N ARG A 218 -12.62 -4.09 -9.46
CA ARG A 218 -13.68 -4.01 -10.46
C ARG A 218 -14.68 -5.12 -10.14
N PRO A 219 -15.89 -4.80 -9.63
CA PRO A 219 -16.90 -5.82 -9.43
C PRO A 219 -17.25 -6.48 -10.76
N ASN A 220 -17.36 -7.80 -10.74
CA ASN A 220 -17.85 -8.60 -11.86
C ASN A 220 -19.26 -8.14 -12.25
N ARG A 221 -19.60 -8.27 -13.54
CA ARG A 221 -20.96 -7.97 -13.99
C ARG A 221 -21.92 -8.95 -13.33
N GLU A 222 -23.13 -8.49 -13.01
CA GLU A 222 -24.20 -9.37 -12.53
C GLU A 222 -24.35 -10.58 -13.48
N GLY A 223 -24.37 -11.78 -12.92
CA GLY A 223 -24.48 -13.04 -13.69
C GLY A 223 -23.16 -13.64 -14.21
N THR A 224 -22.00 -13.02 -13.99
CA THR A 224 -20.70 -13.57 -14.49
C THR A 224 -19.92 -14.45 -13.51
N GLY A 225 -20.46 -14.73 -12.31
CA GLY A 225 -19.90 -15.70 -11.37
C GLY A 225 -18.54 -15.31 -10.74
N GLU A 226 -18.11 -16.11 -9.77
CA GLU A 226 -16.89 -15.92 -8.95
C GLU A 226 -15.56 -16.11 -9.72
N SER A 227 -15.62 -16.37 -11.03
CA SER A 227 -14.50 -16.90 -11.83
C SER A 227 -13.69 -15.89 -12.63
N THR A 228 -13.93 -14.58 -12.50
CA THR A 228 -13.06 -13.56 -13.10
C THR A 228 -12.44 -12.69 -12.02
N VAL A 229 -11.14 -12.87 -11.80
CA VAL A 229 -10.23 -11.93 -11.14
C VAL A 229 -9.35 -11.32 -12.23
#